data_AF-A0A961PJH8-F1
#
_entry.id   AF-A0A961PJH8-F1
#
_cell.length_a   1.000
_cell.length_b   1.000
_cell.length_c   1.000
_cell.angle_alpha   90.00
_cell.angle_beta   90.00
_cell.angle_gamma   90.00
#
_symmetry.space_group_name_H-M   'P 1'
#
loop_
_entity.id
_entity.type
_entity.pdbx_description
1 polymer ?
#
loop_
_entity_poly.entity_id
_entity_poly.type
_entity_poly.pdbx_seq_one_letter_code
_entity_poly.pdbx_strand_id
1 'polypeptide(L)'
;MKKTFVAATLFASLMGSAAMSETVGVSMALFDDNFLTVLRNGIQELADGMDGIDVQIEDAQNDVAKQLDQINNFVASGVDAI
;
A
#
# COMPACT_ATOMS: atom_id res chain seq x y z
N MET A 1 4.99 -32.76 -30.28
CA MET A 1 6.22 -31.96 -30.07
C MET A 1 5.98 -30.45 -30.22
N LYS A 2 5.43 -29.92 -31.32
CA LYS A 2 5.14 -28.48 -31.42
C LYS A 2 4.12 -27.97 -30.39
N LYS A 3 3.05 -28.75 -30.14
CA LYS A 3 2.00 -28.41 -29.16
C LYS A 3 2.46 -28.44 -27.71
N THR A 4 3.47 -29.27 -27.39
CA THR A 4 4.04 -29.38 -26.04
C THR A 4 5.00 -28.23 -25.72
N PHE A 5 5.69 -27.68 -26.72
CA PHE A 5 6.51 -26.47 -26.55
C PHE A 5 5.66 -25.21 -26.29
N VAL A 6 4.52 -25.05 -26.97
CA VAL A 6 3.61 -23.91 -26.77
C VAL A 6 2.98 -23.92 -25.38
N ALA A 7 2.60 -25.10 -24.88
CA ALA A 7 2.07 -25.25 -23.52
C ALA A 7 3.14 -24.93 -22.46
N ALA A 8 4.40 -25.35 -22.67
CA ALA A 8 5.49 -25.07 -21.74
C ALA A 8 5.83 -23.57 -21.65
N THR A 9 5.78 -22.84 -22.77
CA THR A 9 5.98 -21.37 -22.76
C THR A 9 4.87 -20.61 -22.04
N LEU A 10 3.62 -21.09 -22.10
CA LEU A 10 2.48 -20.44 -21.44
C LEU A 10 2.48 -20.64 -19.91
N PHE A 11 2.97 -21.79 -19.45
CA PHE A 11 3.19 -22.04 -18.02
C PHE A 11 4.38 -21.25 -17.46
N ALA A 12 5.43 -21.03 -18.26
CA ALA A 12 6.58 -20.23 -17.84
C ALA A 12 6.25 -18.73 -17.67
N SER A 13 5.31 -18.18 -18.46
CA SER A 13 4.87 -16.78 -18.30
C SER A 13 4.01 -16.53 -17.06
N LEU A 14 3.41 -17.57 -16.49
CA LEU A 14 2.62 -17.47 -15.25
C LEU A 14 3.48 -17.55 -13.99
N MET A 15 4.76 -17.91 -14.12
CA MET A 15 5.75 -17.90 -13.04
C MET A 15 6.49 -16.55 -12.95
N GLY A 16 5.99 -15.51 -13.63
CA GLY A 16 6.47 -14.15 -13.39
C GLY A 16 6.33 -13.86 -11.91
N SER A 17 7.44 -13.56 -11.26
CA SER A 17 7.49 -13.15 -9.86
C SER A 17 6.49 -12.01 -9.64
N ALA A 18 5.40 -12.29 -8.93
CA ALA A 18 4.58 -11.24 -8.37
C ALA A 18 5.52 -10.41 -7.49
N ALA A 19 5.85 -9.20 -7.93
CA ALA A 19 6.52 -8.25 -7.08
C ALA A 19 5.53 -7.96 -5.95
N MET A 20 5.80 -8.52 -4.76
CA MET A 20 5.04 -8.22 -3.56
C MET A 20 5.41 -6.79 -3.19
N SER A 21 4.46 -5.87 -3.35
CA SER A 21 4.63 -4.49 -2.89
C SER A 21 4.62 -4.49 -1.37
N GLU A 22 5.59 -3.85 -0.72
CA GLU A 22 5.46 -3.51 0.68
C GLU A 22 4.30 -2.53 0.88
N THR A 23 3.53 -2.72 1.94
CA THR A 23 2.31 -1.97 2.26
C THR A 23 2.53 -1.13 3.51
N VAL A 24 2.19 0.16 3.45
CA VAL A 24 2.36 1.10 4.57
C VAL A 24 1.02 1.74 4.91
N GLY A 25 0.57 1.59 6.15
CA GLY A 25 -0.58 2.30 6.68
C GLY A 25 -0.17 3.66 7.23
N VAL A 26 -0.92 4.73 6.96
CA VAL A 26 -0.67 6.06 7.52
C VAL A 26 -1.95 6.59 8.13
N SER A 27 -2.02 6.67 9.45
CA SER A 27 -3.15 7.28 10.16
C SER A 27 -2.82 8.73 10.54
N MET A 28 -3.60 9.69 10.03
CA MET A 28 -3.37 11.12 10.22
C MET A 28 -4.46 11.77 11.07
N ALA A 29 -4.10 12.80 11.85
CA ALA A 29 -5.04 13.47 12.73
C ALA A 29 -6.19 14.17 11.97
N LEU A 30 -5.87 14.98 10.95
CA LEU A 30 -6.84 15.77 10.20
C LEU A 30 -6.43 15.90 8.73
N PHE A 31 -7.35 15.67 7.81
CA PHE A 31 -7.12 15.87 6.38
C PHE A 31 -7.26 17.31 5.91
N ASP A 32 -7.98 18.15 6.66
CA ASP A 32 -8.28 19.55 6.33
C ASP A 32 -7.28 20.55 6.96
N ASP A 33 -6.33 20.07 7.76
CA ASP A 33 -5.19 20.86 8.17
C ASP A 33 -4.22 21.09 6.98
N ASN A 34 -3.76 22.34 6.82
CA ASN A 34 -2.90 22.73 5.70
C ASN A 34 -1.55 22.01 5.72
N PHE A 35 -0.94 21.85 6.90
CA PHE A 35 0.35 21.18 7.03
C PHE A 35 0.20 19.69 6.75
N LEU A 36 -0.81 19.04 7.33
CA LEU A 36 -1.08 17.62 7.11
C LEU A 36 -1.49 17.32 5.67
N THR A 37 -2.17 18.25 4.99
CA THR A 37 -2.43 18.13 3.54
C THR A 37 -1.14 18.09 2.73
N VAL A 38 -0.19 18.99 3.01
CA VAL A 38 1.12 19.00 2.31
C VAL A 38 1.89 17.71 2.62
N LEU A 39 1.89 17.27 3.87
CA LEU A 39 2.55 16.03 4.28
C LEU A 39 1.95 14.81 3.57
N ARG A 40 0.61 14.66 3.56
CA ARG A 40 -0.10 13.58 2.86
C ARG A 40 0.26 13.54 1.38
N ASN A 41 0.21 14.69 0.72
CA ASN A 41 0.51 14.78 -0.71
C ASN A 41 1.97 14.39 -0.98
N GLY A 42 2.92 14.81 -0.13
CA GLY A 42 4.33 14.44 -0.26
C GLY A 42 4.59 12.94 -0.01
N ILE A 43 3.87 12.32 0.93
CA ILE A 43 3.92 10.86 1.14
C ILE A 43 3.43 10.12 -0.11
N GLN A 44 2.27 10.52 -0.66
CA GLN A 44 1.71 9.91 -1.86
C GLN A 44 2.64 10.07 -3.07
N GLU A 45 3.16 11.29 -3.30
CA GLU A 45 4.06 11.57 -4.43
C GLU A 45 5.35 10.74 -4.35
N LEU A 46 5.90 10.55 -3.14
CA LEU A 46 7.08 9.70 -2.94
C LEU A 46 6.75 8.23 -3.22
N ALA A 47 5.62 7.72 -2.69
CA ALA A 47 5.20 6.35 -2.88
C ALA A 47 4.93 6.03 -4.36
N ASP A 48 4.22 6.91 -5.07
CA ASP A 48 3.93 6.76 -6.51
C ASP A 48 5.20 6.70 -7.37
N GLY A 49 6.31 7.29 -6.87
CA GLY A 49 7.63 7.26 -7.51
C GLY A 49 8.51 6.06 -7.14
N MET A 50 8.05 5.18 -6.24
CA MET A 50 8.79 4.02 -5.77
C MET A 50 8.16 2.73 -6.29
N ASP A 51 8.96 1.89 -6.95
CA ASP A 51 8.50 0.55 -7.33
C ASP A 51 8.36 -0.32 -6.08
N GLY A 52 7.19 -0.94 -5.91
CA GLY A 52 6.95 -1.90 -4.84
C GLY A 52 6.54 -1.29 -3.50
N ILE A 53 6.15 -0.02 -3.44
CA ILE A 53 5.51 0.56 -2.24
C ILE A 53 4.06 0.90 -2.53
N ASP A 54 3.15 0.46 -1.66
CA ASP A 54 1.74 0.86 -1.64
C ASP A 54 1.41 1.51 -0.29
N VAL A 55 0.68 2.62 -0.31
CA VAL A 55 0.38 3.41 0.89
C VAL A 55 -1.13 3.58 1.05
N GLN A 56 -1.64 3.20 2.23
CA GLN A 56 -3.02 3.44 2.64
C GLN A 56 -3.06 4.58 3.66
N ILE A 57 -3.63 5.73 3.28
CA ILE A 57 -3.74 6.89 4.16
C ILE A 57 -5.18 7.06 4.67
N GLU A 58 -5.34 7.13 5.98
CA GLU A 58 -6.63 7.23 6.67
C GLU A 58 -6.73 8.51 7.51
N ASP A 59 -7.93 9.11 7.56
CA ASP A 59 -8.23 10.33 8.32
C ASP A 59 -8.89 10.02 9.66
N ALA A 60 -8.23 10.37 10.77
CA ALA A 60 -8.75 10.17 12.11
C ALA A 60 -9.74 11.25 12.55
N GLN A 61 -9.89 12.35 11.81
CA GLN A 61 -10.87 13.42 12.12
C GLN A 61 -10.73 14.00 13.54
N ASN A 62 -9.49 14.08 14.03
CA ASN A 62 -9.12 14.52 15.38
C ASN A 62 -9.76 13.68 16.50
N ASP A 63 -10.17 12.45 16.19
CA ASP A 63 -10.71 11.48 17.15
C ASP A 63 -9.64 10.42 17.47
N VAL A 64 -9.20 10.41 18.72
CA VAL A 64 -8.15 9.49 19.20
C VAL A 64 -8.60 8.03 19.18
N ALA A 65 -9.89 7.75 19.44
CA ALA A 65 -10.41 6.39 19.40
C ALA A 65 -10.44 5.88 17.95
N LYS A 66 -10.88 6.72 17.01
CA LYS A 66 -10.82 6.39 15.58
C LYS A 66 -9.39 6.17 15.10
N GLN A 67 -8.44 7.01 15.56
CA GLN A 67 -7.02 6.84 15.22
C GLN A 67 -6.47 5.50 15.71
N LEU A 68 -6.82 5.12 16.95
CA LEU A 68 -6.45 3.82 17.51
C LEU A 68 -7.07 2.65 16.75
N ASP A 69 -8.34 2.75 16.35
CA ASP A 69 -9.02 1.73 15.55
C ASP A 69 -8.36 1.55 14.17
N GLN A 70 -7.96 2.64 13.52
CA GLN A 70 -7.21 2.60 12.26
C GLN A 70 -5.87 1.87 12.42
N ILE A 71 -5.10 2.18 13.47
CA ILE A 71 -3.84 1.47 13.77
C ILE A 71 -4.10 -0.02 13.97
N ASN A 72 -5.12 -0.38 14.75
CA ASN A 72 -5.48 -1.79 14.96
C ASN A 72 -5.88 -2.49 13.65
N ASN A 73 -6.60 -1.81 12.76
CA ASN A 73 -6.98 -2.33 11.46
C ASN A 73 -5.77 -2.55 10.54
N PHE A 74 -4.78 -1.65 10.57
CA PHE A 74 -3.51 -1.84 9.85
C PHE A 74 -2.74 -3.04 10.36
N VAL A 75 -2.61 -3.17 11.69
CA VAL A 75 -1.97 -4.35 12.32
C VAL A 75 -2.70 -5.63 11.93
N ALA A 76 -4.03 -5.65 11.97
CA ALA A 76 -4.83 -6.80 11.59
C ALA A 76 -4.73 -7.15 10.10
N SER A 77 -4.57 -6.13 9.24
CA SER A 77 -4.36 -6.30 7.79
C SER A 77 -2.95 -6.77 7.44
N GLY A 78 -2.02 -6.71 8.40
CA GLY A 78 -0.64 -7.18 8.23
C GLY A 78 0.19 -6.27 7.34
N VAL A 79 -0.02 -4.95 7.41
CA VAL A 79 0.85 -3.99 6.71
C VAL A 79 2.29 -4.10 7.20
N ASP A 80 3.25 -3.78 6.34
CA ASP A 80 4.68 -3.89 6.64
C ASP A 80 5.18 -2.76 7.55
N ALA A 81 4.51 -1.59 7.52
CA ALA A 81 4.78 -0.46 8.42
C ALA A 81 3.52 0.39 8.70
N ILE A 82 3.53 1.12 9.81
CA ILE A 82 2.53 2.10 10.24
C ILE A 82 3.23 3.39 10.65
#